data_AF-A0A8T4GIH8-F1
#
_entry.id   AF-A0A8T4GIH8-F1
#
_cell.length_a   1.000
_cell.length_b   1.000
_cell.length_c   1.000
_cell.angle_alpha   90.00
_cell.angle_beta   90.00
_cell.angle_gamma   90.00
#
_symmetry.space_group_name_H-M   'P 1'
#
loop_
_entity.id
_entity.type
_entity.pdbx_description
1 polymer ?
#
loop_
_entity_poly.entity_id
_entity_poly.type
_entity_poly.pdbx_seq_one_letter_code
_entity_poly.pdbx_strand_id
1 'polypeptide(L)'
;MYWEETEPLEPVSVEDPEPGEVVAAEFTLNSSAIDERATSIEEDLGASPGQTDAIVSTEFELEGQLNGETITRSPSLELEIDHAGDTYTVDDPDPASETVPQEVTREVERTYGPLRTIGAPILLVIGVVAGVGLSYGRYEGLLEVSDTERAYLSYRDDRSEFDEWITRIRLPPEAHDRPVAYADSLRDLVDFAIDNETGVIEDPDTGAFHAVTGEFVYTYRRPDPPARRSDPDGTEAASAATGGTVNGDETADDGTAANDGTAADDGGSLLDMAPSDGDSSRDPFDPDPAETSRSEGRPVDNDDGIEGDDGTTEPSSKGGR
;
A
#
# COMPACT_ATOMS: atom_id res chain seq x y z
N MET A 1 54.88 -12.72 -29.03
CA MET A 1 55.26 -11.68 -29.99
C MET A 1 56.59 -11.08 -29.56
N TYR A 2 57.60 -11.13 -30.43
CA TYR A 2 58.95 -10.61 -30.14
C TYR A 2 59.27 -9.33 -30.93
N TRP A 3 58.56 -9.07 -32.04
CA TRP A 3 58.59 -7.82 -32.81
C TRP A 3 57.34 -7.72 -33.71
N GLU A 4 57.04 -6.53 -34.23
CA GLU A 4 55.94 -6.20 -35.15
C GLU A 4 56.36 -5.01 -36.05
N GLU A 5 55.99 -5.02 -37.33
CA GLU A 5 56.12 -3.88 -38.26
C GLU A 5 54.77 -3.69 -38.96
N THR A 6 54.30 -2.44 -39.02
CA THR A 6 52.99 -2.09 -39.59
C THR A 6 53.19 -1.05 -40.70
N GLU A 7 52.58 -1.29 -41.86
CA GLU A 7 52.55 -0.35 -42.98
C GLU A 7 51.11 0.10 -43.24
N PRO A 8 50.81 1.41 -43.21
CA PRO A 8 49.45 1.90 -43.45
C PRO A 8 49.06 1.79 -44.93
N LEU A 9 47.84 1.33 -45.18
CA LEU A 9 47.22 1.31 -46.51
C LEU A 9 46.40 2.58 -46.76
N GLU A 10 45.97 2.78 -48.01
CA GLU A 10 45.17 3.96 -48.40
C GLU A 10 43.78 3.96 -47.72
N PRO A 11 43.38 5.04 -47.02
CA PRO A 11 42.07 5.11 -46.38
C PRO A 11 40.95 5.36 -47.40
N VAL A 12 39.78 4.77 -47.15
CA VAL A 12 38.56 4.96 -47.95
C VAL A 12 37.47 5.57 -47.06
N SER A 13 36.79 6.60 -47.56
CA SER A 13 35.69 7.25 -46.86
C SER A 13 34.50 7.43 -47.80
N VAL A 14 33.30 7.11 -47.31
CA VAL A 14 32.03 7.25 -48.04
C VAL A 14 31.02 7.90 -47.11
N GLU A 15 30.30 8.89 -47.62
CA GLU A 15 29.26 9.62 -46.88
C GLU A 15 27.87 9.07 -47.27
N ASP A 16 27.00 8.92 -46.28
CA ASP A 16 25.59 8.51 -46.43
C ASP A 16 25.35 7.36 -47.43
N PRO A 17 26.01 6.19 -47.27
CA PRO A 17 25.78 5.05 -48.15
C PRO A 17 24.32 4.56 -48.07
N GLU A 18 23.77 4.11 -49.20
CA GLU A 18 22.42 3.56 -49.25
C GLU A 18 22.33 2.25 -48.45
N PRO A 19 21.16 1.90 -47.87
CA PRO A 19 21.01 0.61 -47.19
C PRO A 19 21.31 -0.58 -48.13
N GLY A 20 22.35 -1.34 -47.80
CA GLY A 20 22.82 -2.47 -48.61
C GLY A 20 23.83 -2.11 -49.71
N GLU A 21 24.28 -0.86 -49.77
CA GLU A 21 25.41 -0.45 -50.62
C GLU A 21 26.69 -1.14 -50.16
N VAL A 22 27.44 -1.68 -51.12
CA VAL A 22 28.74 -2.31 -50.87
C VAL A 22 29.83 -1.28 -51.10
N VAL A 23 30.47 -0.87 -50.00
CA VAL A 23 31.68 -0.04 -50.06
C VAL A 23 32.90 -0.97 -50.15
N ALA A 24 33.69 -0.82 -51.21
CA ALA A 24 34.88 -1.62 -51.45
C ALA A 24 36.15 -0.76 -51.36
N ALA A 25 37.17 -1.29 -50.68
CA ALA A 25 38.52 -0.73 -50.65
C ALA A 25 39.46 -1.67 -51.41
N GLU A 26 40.17 -1.15 -52.40
CA GLU A 26 41.13 -1.91 -53.21
C GLU A 26 42.54 -1.66 -52.69
N PHE A 27 43.30 -2.72 -52.45
CA PHE A 27 44.72 -2.63 -52.10
C PHE A 27 45.51 -3.67 -52.88
N THR A 28 46.82 -3.45 -52.99
CA THR A 28 47.74 -4.39 -53.65
C THR A 28 48.86 -4.73 -52.70
N LEU A 29 49.14 -6.03 -52.58
CA LEU A 29 50.21 -6.56 -51.74
C LEU A 29 51.20 -7.34 -52.59
N ASN A 30 52.49 -7.16 -52.33
CA ASN A 30 53.54 -7.95 -52.97
C ASN A 30 54.04 -9.03 -52.00
N SER A 31 53.47 -10.23 -52.13
CA SER A 31 53.82 -11.40 -51.32
C SER A 31 55.33 -11.65 -51.28
N SER A 32 56.00 -11.69 -52.44
CA SER A 32 57.44 -12.00 -52.49
C SER A 32 58.29 -10.94 -51.79
N ALA A 33 57.88 -9.67 -51.84
CA ALA A 33 58.57 -8.62 -51.10
C ALA A 33 58.40 -8.76 -49.58
N ILE A 34 57.24 -9.25 -49.11
CA ILE A 34 57.00 -9.54 -47.69
C ILE A 34 57.88 -10.69 -47.23
N ASP A 35 57.98 -11.77 -48.00
CA ASP A 35 58.83 -12.93 -47.69
C ASP A 35 60.32 -12.54 -47.63
N GLU A 36 60.79 -11.75 -48.59
CA GLU A 36 62.16 -11.20 -48.61
C GLU A 36 62.41 -10.29 -47.40
N ARG A 37 61.44 -9.45 -47.04
CA ARG A 37 61.51 -8.55 -45.90
C ARG A 37 61.54 -9.31 -44.58
N ALA A 38 60.68 -10.31 -44.42
CA ALA A 38 60.65 -11.17 -43.25
C ALA A 38 61.99 -11.89 -43.07
N THR A 39 62.51 -12.52 -44.14
CA THR A 39 63.81 -13.21 -44.12
C THR A 39 64.95 -12.26 -43.70
N SER A 40 64.98 -11.03 -44.27
CA SER A 40 65.98 -10.03 -43.91
C SER A 40 65.91 -9.65 -42.42
N ILE A 41 64.71 -9.53 -41.85
CA ILE A 41 64.52 -9.20 -40.44
C ILE A 41 64.92 -10.39 -39.55
N GLU A 42 64.60 -11.62 -39.94
CA GLU A 42 65.05 -12.83 -39.24
C GLU A 42 66.59 -12.94 -39.21
N GLU A 43 67.26 -12.66 -40.33
CA GLU A 43 68.73 -12.64 -40.43
C GLU A 43 69.34 -11.56 -39.54
N ASP A 44 68.77 -10.35 -39.52
CA ASP A 44 69.20 -9.25 -38.65
C ASP A 44 69.03 -9.57 -37.15
N LEU A 45 67.98 -10.30 -36.80
CA LEU A 45 67.69 -10.73 -35.43
C LEU A 45 68.55 -11.93 -34.96
N GLY A 46 69.19 -12.65 -35.89
CA GLY A 46 70.17 -13.71 -35.60
C GLY A 46 69.59 -14.97 -34.93
N ALA A 47 68.27 -15.16 -34.99
CA ALA A 47 67.55 -16.32 -34.46
C ALA A 47 66.37 -16.67 -35.39
N SER A 48 65.98 -17.95 -35.51
CA SER A 48 64.73 -18.35 -36.19
C SER A 48 63.54 -18.04 -35.25
N PRO A 49 62.81 -16.94 -35.46
CA PRO A 49 61.80 -16.48 -34.53
C PRO A 49 60.46 -17.16 -34.86
N GLY A 50 60.34 -18.47 -34.63
CA GLY A 50 59.04 -19.14 -34.70
C GLY A 50 58.33 -19.04 -36.06
N GLN A 51 57.02 -18.80 -36.01
CA GLN A 51 56.15 -18.66 -37.18
C GLN A 51 56.01 -17.18 -37.56
N THR A 52 56.06 -16.89 -38.86
CA THR A 52 55.81 -15.56 -39.42
C THR A 52 54.37 -15.51 -39.92
N ASP A 53 53.61 -14.54 -39.44
CA ASP A 53 52.22 -14.32 -39.85
C ASP A 53 52.12 -12.99 -40.61
N ALA A 54 51.39 -12.98 -41.72
CA ALA A 54 51.09 -11.77 -42.49
C ALA A 54 49.60 -11.47 -42.37
N ILE A 55 49.25 -10.31 -41.80
CA ILE A 55 47.86 -9.96 -41.48
C ILE A 55 47.55 -8.58 -42.07
N VAL A 56 46.44 -8.47 -42.79
CA VAL A 56 45.86 -7.18 -43.19
C VAL A 56 44.78 -6.82 -42.19
N SER A 57 45.04 -5.81 -41.36
CA SER A 57 44.07 -5.29 -40.40
C SER A 57 43.34 -4.08 -40.99
N THR A 58 42.01 -4.12 -40.96
CA THR A 58 41.13 -3.05 -41.41
C THR A 58 40.40 -2.49 -40.21
N GLU A 59 40.60 -1.20 -39.95
CA GLU A 59 39.86 -0.45 -38.93
C GLU A 59 38.78 0.39 -39.62
N PHE A 60 37.54 0.20 -39.19
CA PHE A 60 36.41 0.99 -39.68
C PHE A 60 36.09 2.09 -38.69
N GLU A 61 35.63 3.24 -39.16
CA GLU A 61 34.99 4.25 -38.33
C GLU A 61 33.59 4.52 -38.91
N LEU A 62 32.57 4.14 -38.14
CA LEU A 62 31.16 4.24 -38.52
C LEU A 62 30.49 5.30 -37.65
N GLU A 63 30.12 6.41 -38.27
CA GLU A 63 29.38 7.48 -37.62
C GLU A 63 27.95 7.54 -38.20
N GLY A 64 26.96 7.64 -37.32
CA GLY A 64 25.57 7.66 -37.77
C GLY A 64 24.56 7.93 -36.67
N GLN A 65 23.28 7.71 -36.99
CA GLN A 65 22.18 7.83 -36.02
C GLN A 65 21.42 6.50 -35.90
N LEU A 66 21.23 6.05 -34.67
CA LEU A 66 20.46 4.86 -34.34
C LEU A 66 19.45 5.19 -33.25
N ASN A 67 18.16 4.92 -33.48
CA ASN A 67 17.08 5.29 -32.55
C ASN A 67 17.05 6.79 -32.20
N GLY A 68 17.53 7.66 -33.09
CA GLY A 68 17.61 9.11 -32.87
C GLY A 68 18.79 9.58 -32.02
N GLU A 69 19.69 8.67 -31.64
CA GLU A 69 20.95 8.99 -30.95
C GLU A 69 22.13 8.85 -31.92
N THR A 70 23.08 9.79 -31.85
CA THR A 70 24.34 9.70 -32.58
C THR A 70 25.19 8.58 -32.01
N ILE A 71 25.69 7.71 -32.90
CA ILE A 71 26.60 6.64 -32.55
C ILE A 71 27.89 6.76 -33.36
N THR A 72 29.00 6.41 -32.71
CA THR A 72 30.30 6.19 -33.35
C THR A 72 30.74 4.78 -32.97
N ARG A 73 31.12 3.98 -33.98
CA ARG A 73 31.58 2.59 -33.80
C ARG A 73 32.85 2.37 -34.59
N SER A 74 33.79 1.64 -34.01
CA SER A 74 35.06 1.32 -34.67
C SER A 74 35.33 -0.18 -34.69
N PRO A 75 34.60 -0.96 -35.50
CA PRO A 75 34.92 -2.38 -35.65
C PRO A 75 36.27 -2.54 -36.36
N SER A 76 36.96 -3.63 -36.08
CA SER A 76 38.18 -4.04 -36.77
C SER A 76 37.99 -5.43 -37.39
N LEU A 77 38.65 -5.66 -38.52
CA LEU A 77 38.63 -6.91 -39.24
C LEU A 77 40.05 -7.30 -39.61
N GLU A 78 40.42 -8.53 -39.33
CA GLU A 78 41.75 -9.06 -39.65
C GLU A 78 41.61 -10.12 -40.74
N LEU A 79 42.41 -9.96 -41.79
CA LEU A 79 42.52 -10.89 -42.90
C LEU A 79 43.91 -11.54 -42.85
N GLU A 80 43.97 -12.81 -42.50
CA GLU A 80 45.22 -13.55 -42.43
C GLU A 80 45.63 -14.04 -43.82
N ILE A 81 46.91 -13.91 -44.11
CA ILE A 81 47.53 -14.37 -45.36
C ILE A 81 48.55 -15.44 -45.00
N ASP A 82 48.25 -16.66 -45.44
CA ASP A 82 49.13 -17.82 -45.28
C ASP A 82 50.04 -17.97 -46.50
N HIS A 83 51.34 -18.08 -46.23
CA HIS A 83 52.37 -18.25 -47.25
C HIS A 83 52.88 -19.70 -47.24
N ALA A 84 52.74 -20.39 -48.38
CA ALA A 84 53.22 -21.76 -48.57
C ALA A 84 54.08 -21.87 -49.84
N GLY A 85 55.33 -21.41 -49.74
CA GLY A 85 56.26 -21.37 -50.88
C GLY A 85 55.82 -20.36 -51.93
N ASP A 86 55.58 -20.80 -53.17
CA ASP A 86 55.14 -19.92 -54.27
C ASP A 86 53.61 -19.69 -54.30
N THR A 87 52.87 -20.11 -53.27
CA THR A 87 51.39 -20.01 -53.21
C THR A 87 50.96 -19.29 -51.94
N TYR A 88 49.90 -18.49 -52.07
CA TYR A 88 49.25 -17.80 -50.96
C TYR A 88 47.80 -18.29 -50.77
N THR A 89 47.34 -18.33 -49.53
CA THR A 89 45.93 -18.51 -49.17
C THR A 89 45.48 -17.31 -48.34
N VAL A 90 44.21 -16.92 -48.49
CA VAL A 90 43.61 -15.82 -47.77
C VAL A 90 42.40 -16.37 -47.03
N ASP A 91 42.37 -16.19 -45.72
CA ASP A 91 41.25 -16.60 -44.88
C ASP A 91 40.25 -15.45 -44.75
N ASP A 92 39.12 -15.55 -45.47
CA ASP A 92 38.07 -14.55 -45.47
C ASP A 92 37.30 -14.58 -44.13
N PRO A 93 37.25 -13.47 -43.37
CA PRO A 93 36.47 -13.41 -42.16
C PRO A 93 34.96 -13.38 -42.48
N ASP A 94 34.15 -14.07 -41.66
CA ASP A 94 32.70 -14.04 -41.81
C ASP A 94 32.15 -12.61 -41.72
N PRO A 95 31.18 -12.23 -42.57
CA PRO A 95 30.59 -10.89 -42.54
C PRO A 95 29.91 -10.63 -41.19
N ALA A 96 30.43 -9.65 -40.43
CA ALA A 96 29.83 -9.21 -39.18
C ALA A 96 28.52 -8.45 -39.47
N SER A 97 27.41 -8.92 -38.92
CA SER A 97 26.11 -8.24 -39.00
C SER A 97 25.51 -8.09 -37.60
N GLU A 98 25.24 -6.86 -37.18
CA GLU A 98 24.57 -6.55 -35.92
C GLU A 98 23.17 -5.97 -36.20
N THR A 99 22.18 -6.45 -35.45
CA THR A 99 20.80 -5.94 -35.54
C THR A 99 20.40 -5.33 -34.20
N VAL A 100 19.99 -4.07 -34.22
CA VAL A 100 19.53 -3.36 -33.01
C VAL A 100 18.02 -3.16 -33.08
N PRO A 101 17.25 -3.53 -32.03
CA PRO A 101 15.82 -3.30 -32.00
C PRO A 101 15.49 -1.81 -31.92
N GLN A 102 14.45 -1.40 -32.65
CA GLN A 102 13.88 -0.06 -32.62
C GLN A 102 12.47 -0.10 -32.04
N GLU A 103 12.24 0.65 -30.96
CA GLU A 103 10.91 0.81 -30.36
C GLU A 103 10.23 2.07 -30.88
N VAL A 104 8.94 1.97 -31.23
CA VAL A 104 8.15 3.11 -31.71
C VAL A 104 6.93 3.28 -30.80
N THR A 105 6.83 4.43 -30.14
CA THR A 105 5.64 4.78 -29.36
C THR A 105 4.48 5.07 -30.29
N ARG A 106 3.35 4.37 -30.08
CA ARG A 106 2.11 4.59 -30.82
C ARG A 106 1.00 5.00 -29.85
N GLU A 107 0.33 6.11 -30.15
CA GLU A 107 -0.90 6.47 -29.43
C GLU A 107 -2.02 5.49 -29.80
N VAL A 108 -2.66 4.91 -28.79
CA VAL A 108 -3.83 4.04 -28.93
C VAL A 108 -5.03 4.65 -28.24
N GLU A 109 -6.19 4.60 -28.89
CA GLU A 109 -7.44 5.07 -28.30
C GLU A 109 -7.81 4.18 -27.09
N ARG A 110 -7.90 4.79 -25.91
CA ARG A 110 -8.36 4.10 -24.70
C ARG A 110 -9.86 3.87 -24.79
N THR A 111 -10.26 2.62 -24.96
CA THR A 111 -11.67 2.21 -24.82
C THR A 111 -11.99 2.01 -23.33
N TYR A 112 -12.83 2.87 -22.76
CA TYR A 112 -13.32 2.71 -21.40
C TYR A 112 -14.53 1.76 -21.39
N GLY A 113 -14.50 0.73 -20.54
CA GLY A 113 -15.58 -0.24 -20.43
C GLY A 113 -16.90 0.38 -19.94
N PRO A 114 -18.05 -0.26 -20.25
CA PRO A 114 -19.39 0.29 -20.00
C PRO A 114 -19.67 0.59 -18.52
N LEU A 115 -19.05 -0.15 -17.60
CA LEU A 115 -19.12 0.10 -16.15
C LEU A 115 -18.62 1.50 -15.78
N ARG A 116 -17.57 2.00 -16.44
CA ARG A 116 -17.00 3.33 -16.16
C ARG A 116 -17.79 4.46 -16.80
N THR A 117 -18.49 4.19 -17.89
CA THR A 117 -19.27 5.18 -18.65
C THR A 117 -20.72 5.29 -18.16
N ILE A 118 -21.34 4.18 -17.75
CA ILE A 118 -22.77 4.11 -17.43
C ILE A 118 -23.01 3.96 -15.91
N GLY A 119 -22.00 3.60 -15.14
CA GLY A 119 -22.13 3.40 -13.68
C GLY A 119 -22.61 4.65 -12.93
N ALA A 120 -22.03 5.82 -13.21
CA ALA A 120 -22.41 7.05 -12.53
C ALA A 120 -23.85 7.51 -12.84
N PRO A 121 -24.32 7.52 -14.11
CA PRO A 121 -25.72 7.78 -14.43
C PRO A 121 -26.71 6.82 -13.74
N ILE A 122 -26.40 5.51 -13.70
CA ILE A 122 -27.28 4.53 -13.05
C ILE A 122 -27.39 4.78 -11.54
N LEU A 123 -26.25 5.00 -10.87
CA LEU A 123 -26.25 5.29 -9.42
C LEU A 123 -27.03 6.56 -9.09
N LEU A 124 -26.94 7.58 -9.95
CA LEU A 124 -27.73 8.80 -9.78
C LEU A 124 -29.23 8.51 -9.88
N VAL A 125 -29.66 7.71 -10.86
CA VAL A 125 -31.08 7.34 -11.00
C VAL A 125 -31.56 6.54 -9.79
N ILE A 126 -30.77 5.58 -9.30
CA ILE A 126 -31.10 4.81 -8.10
C ILE A 126 -31.24 5.73 -6.89
N GLY A 127 -30.31 6.66 -6.70
CA GLY A 127 -30.36 7.63 -5.60
C GLY A 127 -31.60 8.52 -5.66
N VAL A 128 -31.98 9.00 -6.85
CA VAL A 128 -33.20 9.79 -7.05
C VAL A 128 -34.44 8.96 -6.74
N VAL A 129 -34.52 7.73 -7.24
CA VAL A 129 -35.67 6.84 -6.98
C VAL A 129 -35.79 6.53 -5.48
N ALA A 130 -34.67 6.23 -4.81
CA ALA A 130 -34.66 6.00 -3.37
C ALA A 130 -35.09 7.24 -2.58
N GLY A 131 -34.59 8.43 -2.95
CA GLY A 131 -34.94 9.70 -2.32
C GLY A 131 -36.41 10.07 -2.51
N VAL A 132 -36.96 9.88 -3.71
CA VAL A 132 -38.39 10.06 -3.99
C VAL A 132 -39.23 9.04 -3.21
N GLY A 133 -38.82 7.77 -3.18
CA GLY A 133 -39.49 6.73 -2.40
C GLY A 133 -39.55 7.04 -0.91
N LEU A 134 -38.43 7.48 -0.32
CA LEU A 134 -38.38 7.87 1.09
C LEU A 134 -39.27 9.09 1.37
N SER A 135 -39.23 10.09 0.48
CA SER A 135 -40.04 11.31 0.61
C SER A 135 -41.53 10.99 0.49
N TYR A 136 -41.91 10.12 -0.43
CA TYR A 136 -43.28 9.65 -0.61
C TYR A 136 -43.75 8.85 0.62
N GLY A 137 -42.94 7.90 1.09
CA GLY A 137 -43.25 7.11 2.29
C GLY A 137 -43.40 7.98 3.55
N ARG A 138 -42.65 9.08 3.63
CA ARG A 138 -42.83 10.08 4.68
C ARG A 138 -44.13 10.88 4.50
N TYR A 139 -44.47 11.29 3.29
CA TYR A 139 -45.68 12.08 3.01
C TYR A 139 -46.96 11.28 3.28
N GLU A 140 -46.98 9.99 2.94
CA GLU A 140 -48.11 9.07 3.17
C GLU A 140 -48.17 8.52 4.62
N GLY A 141 -47.27 8.96 5.51
CA GLY A 141 -47.23 8.47 6.89
C GLY A 141 -46.84 6.99 7.03
N LEU A 142 -46.37 6.33 5.97
CA LEU A 142 -45.91 4.94 6.01
C LEU A 142 -44.69 4.77 6.93
N LEU A 143 -43.91 5.84 7.11
CA LEU A 143 -42.76 5.91 8.01
C LEU A 143 -43.11 6.58 9.36
N GLU A 144 -44.39 6.86 9.63
CA GLU A 144 -44.79 7.49 10.88
C GLU A 144 -44.86 6.47 12.03
N VAL A 145 -44.33 6.88 13.17
CA VAL A 145 -44.38 6.13 14.42
C VAL A 145 -45.71 6.43 15.07
N SER A 146 -46.57 5.42 15.20
CA SER A 146 -47.86 5.56 15.91
C SER A 146 -47.65 5.97 17.36
N ASP A 147 -48.66 6.59 17.98
CA ASP A 147 -48.56 6.99 19.39
C ASP A 147 -48.31 5.79 20.33
N THR A 148 -48.87 4.62 20.01
CA THR A 148 -48.63 3.37 20.75
C THR A 148 -47.18 2.91 20.63
N GLU A 149 -46.62 2.93 19.41
CA GLU A 149 -45.21 2.59 19.17
C GLU A 149 -44.29 3.57 19.93
N ARG A 150 -44.59 4.88 19.87
CA ARG A 150 -43.82 5.90 20.59
C ARG A 150 -43.85 5.68 22.10
N ALA A 151 -45.03 5.41 22.66
CA ALA A 151 -45.19 5.12 24.09
C ALA A 151 -44.43 3.85 24.50
N TYR A 152 -44.49 2.78 23.68
CA TYR A 152 -43.78 1.54 23.93
C TYR A 152 -42.25 1.71 23.83
N LEU A 153 -41.76 2.47 22.86
CA LEU A 153 -40.34 2.80 22.73
C LEU A 153 -39.83 3.64 23.89
N SER A 154 -40.60 4.65 24.33
CA SER A 154 -40.28 5.44 25.53
C SER A 154 -40.20 4.56 26.78
N TYR A 155 -41.16 3.66 26.97
CA TYR A 155 -41.11 2.67 28.04
C TYR A 155 -39.87 1.76 27.95
N ARG A 156 -39.51 1.30 26.75
CA ARG A 156 -38.34 0.43 26.53
C ARG A 156 -37.03 1.13 26.89
N ASP A 157 -36.93 2.40 26.55
CA ASP A 157 -35.81 3.28 26.88
C ASP A 157 -35.71 3.44 28.41
N ASP A 158 -36.80 3.90 29.06
CA ASP A 158 -36.89 4.04 30.52
C ASP A 158 -36.56 2.72 31.24
N ARG A 159 -37.12 1.59 30.78
CA ARG A 159 -36.90 0.28 31.41
C ARG A 159 -35.43 -0.15 31.34
N SER A 160 -34.72 0.25 30.28
CA SER A 160 -33.29 -0.03 30.14
C SER A 160 -32.43 0.91 30.98
N GLU A 161 -32.80 2.18 31.06
CA GLU A 161 -32.12 3.19 31.88
C GLU A 161 -32.22 2.88 33.38
N PHE A 162 -33.40 2.43 33.83
CA PHE A 162 -33.68 2.21 35.25
C PHE A 162 -33.62 0.74 35.70
N ASP A 163 -32.97 -0.15 34.94
CA ASP A 163 -32.91 -1.59 35.30
C ASP A 163 -32.34 -1.84 36.70
N GLU A 164 -31.36 -1.03 37.14
CA GLU A 164 -30.76 -1.14 38.48
C GLU A 164 -31.72 -0.78 39.62
N TRP A 165 -32.72 0.06 39.35
CA TRP A 165 -33.70 0.54 40.34
C TRP A 165 -34.97 -0.33 40.39
N ILE A 166 -35.09 -1.29 39.46
CA ILE A 166 -36.28 -2.12 39.26
C ILE A 166 -35.96 -3.56 39.66
N THR A 167 -36.68 -4.08 40.66
CA THR A 167 -36.55 -5.47 41.08
C THR A 167 -37.81 -6.27 40.77
N ARG A 168 -37.66 -7.49 40.24
CA ARG A 168 -38.80 -8.39 40.00
C ARG A 168 -39.18 -9.13 41.28
N ILE A 169 -40.30 -8.77 41.89
CA ILE A 169 -40.81 -9.35 43.15
C ILE A 169 -42.33 -9.45 43.06
N ARG A 170 -42.91 -10.54 43.59
CA ARG A 170 -44.37 -10.64 43.75
C ARG A 170 -44.81 -9.93 45.02
N LEU A 171 -45.74 -9.00 44.89
CA LEU A 171 -46.34 -8.33 46.03
C LEU A 171 -47.33 -9.25 46.77
N PRO A 172 -47.41 -9.18 48.10
CA PRO A 172 -48.40 -9.92 48.86
C PRO A 172 -49.81 -9.32 48.63
N PRO A 173 -50.89 -10.09 48.80
CA PRO A 173 -52.27 -9.62 48.56
C PRO A 173 -52.61 -8.32 49.29
N GLU A 174 -52.10 -8.15 50.52
CA GLU A 174 -52.34 -6.97 51.36
C GLU A 174 -51.75 -5.67 50.77
N ALA A 175 -50.79 -5.76 49.84
CA ALA A 175 -50.30 -4.60 49.10
C ALA A 175 -51.29 -4.18 48.01
N HIS A 176 -52.03 -5.12 47.42
CA HIS A 176 -53.02 -4.84 46.37
C HIS A 176 -54.32 -4.26 46.92
N ASP A 177 -54.61 -4.45 48.22
CA ASP A 177 -55.78 -3.87 48.88
C ASP A 177 -55.61 -2.37 49.23
N ARG A 178 -54.40 -1.81 49.01
CA ARG A 178 -54.10 -0.41 49.31
C ARG A 178 -54.62 0.54 48.22
N PRO A 179 -54.98 1.79 48.55
CA PRO A 179 -55.28 2.80 47.55
C PRO A 179 -54.16 2.97 46.51
N VAL A 180 -54.55 2.98 45.23
CA VAL A 180 -53.61 3.03 44.09
C VAL A 180 -53.62 4.41 43.43
N ALA A 181 -52.42 4.95 43.21
CA ALA A 181 -52.18 6.09 42.32
C ALA A 181 -51.44 5.60 41.06
N TYR A 182 -51.66 6.27 39.93
CA TYR A 182 -51.05 5.89 38.66
C TYR A 182 -50.02 6.93 38.22
N ALA A 183 -48.86 6.45 37.78
CA ALA A 183 -47.84 7.28 37.14
C ALA A 183 -48.06 7.28 35.62
N ASP A 184 -47.76 8.42 34.97
CA ASP A 184 -47.93 8.59 33.53
C ASP A 184 -46.79 7.92 32.73
N SER A 185 -45.58 7.87 33.29
CA SER A 185 -44.42 7.16 32.73
C SER A 185 -43.71 6.28 33.76
N LEU A 186 -42.89 5.34 33.28
CA LEU A 186 -42.04 4.53 34.16
C LEU A 186 -41.02 5.41 34.87
N ARG A 187 -40.46 6.38 34.16
CA ARG A 187 -39.58 7.39 34.73
C ARG A 187 -40.21 8.14 35.90
N ASP A 188 -41.44 8.64 35.76
CA ASP A 188 -42.12 9.35 36.86
C ASP A 188 -42.30 8.47 38.10
N LEU A 189 -42.55 7.17 37.90
CA LEU A 189 -42.63 6.21 39.00
C LEU A 189 -41.27 6.00 39.68
N VAL A 190 -40.19 5.89 38.90
CA VAL A 190 -38.83 5.70 39.42
C VAL A 190 -38.35 6.94 40.16
N ASP A 191 -38.52 8.13 39.59
CA ASP A 191 -38.18 9.41 40.23
C ASP A 191 -38.92 9.55 41.57
N PHE A 192 -40.23 9.25 41.59
CA PHE A 192 -41.00 9.23 42.82
C PHE A 192 -40.48 8.21 43.84
N ALA A 193 -40.09 7.01 43.39
CA ALA A 193 -39.58 5.97 44.25
C ALA A 193 -38.26 6.40 44.92
N ILE A 194 -37.35 7.00 44.15
CA ILE A 194 -36.07 7.53 44.62
C ILE A 194 -36.31 8.62 45.68
N ASP A 195 -37.19 9.58 45.40
CA ASP A 195 -37.51 10.66 46.34
C ASP A 195 -38.10 10.17 47.67
N ASN A 196 -38.74 8.99 47.66
CA ASN A 196 -39.35 8.37 48.84
C ASN A 196 -38.51 7.23 49.42
N GLU A 197 -37.24 7.11 49.02
CA GLU A 197 -36.30 6.07 49.48
C GLU A 197 -36.89 4.65 49.38
N THR A 198 -37.67 4.40 48.34
CA THR A 198 -38.29 3.10 48.04
C THR A 198 -37.82 2.58 46.68
N GLY A 199 -37.90 1.26 46.48
CA GLY A 199 -37.57 0.63 45.21
C GLY A 199 -38.79 0.45 44.31
N VAL A 200 -38.57 0.27 43.01
CA VAL A 200 -39.63 -0.09 42.06
C VAL A 200 -39.68 -1.62 41.92
N ILE A 201 -40.88 -2.18 42.10
CA ILE A 201 -41.13 -3.61 42.01
C ILE A 201 -41.87 -3.90 40.71
N GLU A 202 -41.29 -4.74 39.87
CA GLU A 202 -41.97 -5.32 38.71
C GLU A 202 -42.70 -6.60 39.13
N ASP A 203 -44.03 -6.58 39.05
CA ASP A 203 -44.86 -7.76 39.30
C ASP A 203 -44.77 -8.71 38.08
N PRO A 204 -44.20 -9.92 38.22
CA PRO A 204 -44.03 -10.84 37.10
C PRO A 204 -45.35 -11.38 36.55
N ASP A 205 -46.44 -11.34 37.33
CA ASP A 205 -47.72 -11.92 36.94
C ASP A 205 -48.55 -10.93 36.08
N THR A 206 -48.45 -9.63 36.38
CA THR A 206 -49.18 -8.57 35.66
C THR A 206 -48.31 -7.73 34.72
N GLY A 207 -46.98 -7.74 34.92
CA GLY A 207 -46.04 -6.88 34.21
C GLY A 207 -46.16 -5.40 34.58
N ALA A 208 -46.83 -5.09 35.70
CA ALA A 208 -46.96 -3.74 36.23
C ALA A 208 -45.79 -3.41 37.17
N PHE A 209 -45.47 -2.12 37.25
CA PHE A 209 -44.41 -1.61 38.11
C PHE A 209 -45.04 -0.88 39.29
N HIS A 210 -44.53 -1.13 40.50
CA HIS A 210 -45.10 -0.64 41.74
C HIS A 210 -44.04 0.01 42.63
N ALA A 211 -44.31 1.21 43.13
CA ALA A 211 -43.59 1.81 44.25
C ALA A 211 -44.54 1.85 45.46
N VAL A 212 -44.15 1.19 46.55
CA VAL A 212 -45.00 1.05 47.74
C VAL A 212 -44.50 1.99 48.83
N THR A 213 -45.34 2.92 49.26
CA THR A 213 -45.01 3.91 50.29
C THR A 213 -46.15 4.05 51.29
N GLY A 214 -45.89 3.80 52.58
CA GLY A 214 -46.90 3.97 53.63
C GLY A 214 -48.23 3.27 53.29
N GLU A 215 -49.29 4.05 53.13
CA GLU A 215 -50.64 3.58 52.85
C GLU A 215 -50.99 3.46 51.36
N PHE A 216 -50.15 3.93 50.44
CA PHE A 216 -50.46 4.00 49.00
C PHE A 216 -49.52 3.11 48.16
N VAL A 217 -50.03 2.68 46.99
CA VAL A 217 -49.24 2.01 45.96
C VAL A 217 -49.29 2.85 44.68
N TYR A 218 -48.12 3.26 44.20
CA TYR A 218 -47.98 3.98 42.94
C TYR A 218 -47.68 2.98 41.85
N THR A 219 -48.43 3.01 40.75
CA THR A 219 -48.38 1.99 39.72
C THR A 219 -48.17 2.58 38.34
N TYR A 220 -47.24 2.01 37.58
CA TYR A 220 -47.12 2.22 36.15
C TYR A 220 -47.48 0.93 35.41
N ARG A 221 -48.33 1.04 34.38
CA ARG A 221 -48.66 -0.08 33.49
C ARG A 221 -47.97 0.13 32.16
N ARG A 222 -47.17 -0.85 31.75
CA ARG A 222 -46.49 -0.78 30.45
C ARG A 222 -47.51 -0.69 29.30
N PRO A 223 -47.22 0.07 28.24
CA PRO A 223 -48.01 0.06 27.02
C PRO A 223 -47.98 -1.33 26.36
N ASP A 224 -49.04 -1.67 25.63
CA ASP A 224 -49.05 -2.88 24.80
C ASP A 224 -47.98 -2.78 23.71
N PRO A 225 -47.29 -3.89 23.39
CA PRO A 225 -46.35 -3.89 22.29
C PRO A 225 -47.10 -3.60 20.97
N PRO A 226 -46.51 -2.81 20.08
CA PRO A 226 -47.10 -2.53 18.78
C PRO A 226 -47.30 -3.84 18.01
N ALA A 227 -48.43 -3.97 17.32
CA ALA A 227 -48.68 -5.11 16.45
C ALA A 227 -47.57 -5.19 15.39
N ARG A 228 -46.94 -6.36 15.24
CA ARG A 228 -45.97 -6.57 14.15
C ARG A 228 -46.71 -6.29 12.85
N ARG A 229 -46.28 -5.27 12.10
CA ARG A 229 -46.77 -5.07 10.73
C ARG A 229 -46.41 -6.32 9.96
N SER A 230 -47.41 -7.03 9.45
CA SER A 230 -47.16 -8.12 8.51
C SER A 230 -46.52 -7.52 7.28
N ASP A 231 -45.25 -7.85 7.04
CA ASP A 231 -44.62 -7.57 5.76
C ASP A 231 -45.48 -8.21 4.66
N PRO A 232 -45.86 -7.48 3.59
CA PRO A 232 -46.60 -8.05 2.47
C PRO A 232 -45.76 -9.03 1.63
N ASP A 233 -44.56 -9.39 2.09
CA ASP A 233 -43.69 -10.40 1.49
C ASP A 233 -43.09 -11.27 2.60
N GLY A 234 -43.86 -12.26 3.05
CA GLY A 234 -43.49 -13.10 4.19
C GLY A 234 -44.11 -14.48 4.10
N THR A 235 -43.31 -15.45 3.67
CA THR A 235 -43.56 -16.88 3.87
C THR A 235 -43.89 -17.11 5.35
N GLU A 236 -45.08 -17.65 5.61
CA GLU A 236 -45.58 -17.94 6.95
C GLU A 236 -44.66 -18.93 7.67
N ALA A 237 -43.96 -18.48 8.71
CA ALA A 237 -43.46 -19.35 9.76
C ALA A 237 -44.38 -19.18 10.97
N ALA A 238 -45.40 -20.03 11.04
CA ALA A 238 -46.38 -20.09 12.11
C ALA A 238 -45.72 -20.30 13.47
N SER A 239 -46.16 -19.50 14.43
CA SER A 239 -45.87 -19.64 15.84
C SER A 239 -46.60 -20.86 16.40
N ALA A 240 -45.87 -21.78 17.04
CA ALA A 240 -46.42 -22.74 17.98
C ALA A 240 -45.54 -22.76 19.23
N ALA A 241 -46.03 -22.11 20.28
CA ALA A 241 -45.55 -22.32 21.64
C ALA A 241 -46.06 -23.67 22.16
N THR A 242 -45.25 -24.40 22.94
CA THR A 242 -45.56 -24.89 24.30
C THR A 242 -44.47 -25.85 24.81
N GLY A 243 -43.99 -25.61 26.04
CA GLY A 243 -43.74 -26.67 27.03
C GLY A 243 -42.30 -27.15 27.21
N GLY A 244 -41.65 -26.73 28.30
CA GLY A 244 -40.31 -27.16 28.69
C GLY A 244 -40.21 -28.58 29.25
N THR A 245 -38.98 -29.06 29.47
CA THR A 245 -38.41 -29.56 30.75
C THR A 245 -36.99 -30.10 30.49
N VAL A 246 -36.11 -29.83 31.46
CA VAL A 246 -34.70 -30.22 31.61
C VAL A 246 -34.52 -31.75 31.73
N ASN A 247 -33.45 -32.31 31.15
CA ASN A 247 -32.47 -33.20 31.80
C ASN A 247 -31.43 -33.70 30.79
N GLY A 248 -30.16 -33.68 31.22
CA GLY A 248 -29.05 -34.23 30.46
C GLY A 248 -28.92 -35.75 30.61
N ASP A 249 -28.15 -36.35 29.70
CA ASP A 249 -27.27 -37.48 29.98
C ASP A 249 -26.30 -37.65 28.79
N GLU A 250 -25.03 -37.88 29.10
CA GLU A 250 -24.01 -38.35 28.18
C GLU A 250 -24.24 -39.84 27.89
N THR A 251 -24.06 -40.29 26.65
CA THR A 251 -23.32 -41.54 26.36
C THR A 251 -23.07 -41.71 24.86
N ALA A 252 -21.96 -42.37 24.59
CA ALA A 252 -21.24 -42.49 23.34
C ALA A 252 -21.77 -43.58 22.38
N ASP A 253 -21.06 -43.68 21.23
CA ASP A 253 -20.88 -44.85 20.35
C ASP A 253 -22.05 -45.15 19.38
N ASP A 254 -21.89 -45.53 18.11
CA ASP A 254 -20.81 -45.74 17.13
C ASP A 254 -21.54 -45.94 15.77
N GLY A 255 -20.89 -45.73 14.62
CA GLY A 255 -21.49 -46.15 13.34
C GLY A 255 -21.03 -45.42 12.07
N THR A 256 -19.74 -45.48 11.81
CA THR A 256 -19.01 -45.31 10.53
C THR A 256 -19.81 -45.37 9.20
N ALA A 257 -19.56 -44.40 8.31
CA ALA A 257 -19.31 -44.67 6.89
C ALA A 257 -18.35 -43.61 6.32
N ALA A 258 -17.17 -44.09 5.92
CA ALA A 258 -16.04 -43.36 5.40
C ALA A 258 -16.29 -42.74 4.01
N ASN A 259 -15.66 -41.59 3.74
CA ASN A 259 -14.73 -41.52 2.63
C ASN A 259 -13.59 -40.53 2.92
N ASP A 260 -12.40 -41.09 2.84
CA ASP A 260 -11.06 -40.54 3.08
C ASP A 260 -10.55 -39.80 1.83
N GLY A 261 -9.65 -38.84 2.05
CA GLY A 261 -9.03 -38.00 1.03
C GLY A 261 -8.29 -36.73 1.50
N THR A 262 -7.72 -36.74 2.72
CA THR A 262 -6.39 -36.22 3.17
C THR A 262 -5.50 -35.50 2.10
N ALA A 263 -4.69 -34.45 2.30
CA ALA A 263 -4.21 -33.49 3.35
C ALA A 263 -3.48 -32.34 2.59
N ALA A 264 -2.95 -31.22 3.11
CA ALA A 264 -2.38 -30.78 4.41
C ALA A 264 -2.51 -29.23 4.50
N ASP A 265 -2.78 -28.61 5.66
CA ASP A 265 -1.83 -28.14 6.72
C ASP A 265 -0.76 -27.16 6.16
N ASP A 266 -0.52 -25.94 6.66
CA ASP A 266 -0.40 -25.39 8.02
C ASP A 266 -1.15 -24.02 8.12
N GLY A 267 -1.65 -23.48 9.24
CA GLY A 267 -1.22 -23.60 10.63
C GLY A 267 -0.44 -22.33 11.06
N GLY A 268 -1.07 -21.37 11.75
CA GLY A 268 -0.34 -20.22 12.31
C GLY A 268 -1.16 -19.02 12.80
N SER A 269 -1.92 -19.21 13.88
CA SER A 269 -2.52 -18.15 14.70
C SER A 269 -1.44 -17.34 15.45
N LEU A 270 -1.64 -16.04 15.68
CA LEU A 270 -1.82 -15.47 17.04
C LEU A 270 -1.83 -13.95 17.06
N LEU A 271 -2.71 -13.44 17.93
CA LEU A 271 -2.98 -12.06 18.29
C LEU A 271 -1.84 -11.44 19.10
N ASP A 272 -1.50 -10.18 18.82
CA ASP A 272 -0.98 -9.23 19.82
C ASP A 272 -1.31 -7.80 19.38
N MET A 273 -2.29 -7.16 20.02
CA MET A 273 -2.51 -5.71 19.90
C MET A 273 -2.99 -5.17 21.25
N ALA A 274 -2.04 -4.60 21.97
CA ALA A 274 -2.25 -3.94 23.26
C ALA A 274 -2.93 -2.56 23.09
N PRO A 275 -3.60 -2.04 24.14
CA PRO A 275 -4.45 -0.84 24.06
C PRO A 275 -3.67 0.48 24.18
N SER A 276 -4.25 1.54 23.61
CA SER A 276 -3.76 2.92 23.70
C SER A 276 -4.70 3.75 24.59
N ASP A 277 -4.26 4.05 25.81
CA ASP A 277 -4.82 5.11 26.67
C ASP A 277 -4.31 6.49 26.18
N GLY A 278 -5.16 7.50 25.96
CA GLY A 278 -5.56 8.50 26.97
C GLY A 278 -4.60 9.71 26.94
N ASP A 279 -4.80 10.73 26.11
CA ASP A 279 -5.66 11.92 26.28
C ASP A 279 -4.95 13.17 26.87
N SER A 280 -5.37 14.34 26.34
CA SER A 280 -5.33 15.70 26.90
C SER A 280 -4.18 16.67 26.55
N SER A 281 -4.41 17.40 25.45
CA SER A 281 -4.59 18.87 25.37
C SER A 281 -3.61 19.83 26.07
N ARG A 282 -2.95 20.70 25.29
CA ARG A 282 -2.91 22.18 25.53
C ARG A 282 -2.33 22.99 24.35
N ASP A 283 -2.98 24.13 24.18
CA ASP A 283 -2.97 25.19 23.16
C ASP A 283 -1.63 25.91 22.84
N PRO A 284 -1.60 26.75 21.77
CA PRO A 284 -0.43 27.18 21.01
C PRO A 284 0.17 28.53 21.47
N PHE A 285 1.46 28.76 21.22
CA PHE A 285 2.05 30.06 20.86
C PHE A 285 3.56 29.91 20.51
N ASP A 286 3.94 30.42 19.34
CA ASP A 286 5.30 30.78 18.85
C ASP A 286 6.04 31.76 19.80
N PRO A 287 7.34 32.14 19.65
CA PRO A 287 8.46 31.60 18.87
C PRO A 287 9.77 31.34 19.68
N ASP A 288 10.70 30.70 18.98
CA ASP A 288 12.17 30.60 19.12
C ASP A 288 12.92 31.75 19.84
N PRO A 289 13.79 31.45 20.83
CA PRO A 289 14.86 32.37 21.24
C PRO A 289 16.20 32.00 20.60
N ALA A 290 16.57 32.80 19.60
CA ALA A 290 17.93 32.90 19.09
C ALA A 290 18.92 33.27 20.20
N GLU A 291 19.96 32.44 20.31
CA GLU A 291 21.37 32.75 20.57
C GLU A 291 21.65 34.05 21.36
N THR A 292 21.97 33.87 22.64
CA THR A 292 22.59 34.89 23.46
C THR A 292 24.07 35.02 23.08
N SER A 293 24.47 36.16 22.52
CA SER A 293 25.82 36.69 22.71
C SER A 293 25.74 38.22 22.77
N ARG A 294 25.66 38.70 24.01
CA ARG A 294 25.90 40.10 24.38
C ARG A 294 27.38 40.42 24.16
N SER A 295 27.65 41.41 23.32
CA SER A 295 28.84 42.26 23.45
C SER A 295 28.38 43.71 23.66
N GLU A 296 28.31 44.14 24.92
CA GLU A 296 28.30 45.57 25.27
C GLU A 296 29.72 46.11 25.01
N GLY A 297 29.89 47.16 24.19
CA GLY A 297 30.01 48.55 24.66
C GLY A 297 31.41 48.81 25.22
N ARG A 298 32.24 49.74 24.77
CA ARG A 298 32.06 51.09 24.22
C ARG A 298 33.40 51.55 23.61
N PRO A 299 33.40 52.59 22.75
CA PRO A 299 34.59 53.08 22.04
C PRO A 299 35.32 54.18 22.83
N VAL A 300 36.63 54.34 22.66
CA VAL A 300 37.32 55.65 22.55
C VAL A 300 38.67 55.45 21.84
N ASP A 301 38.86 56.31 20.84
CA ASP A 301 40.02 56.82 20.12
C ASP A 301 41.48 56.55 20.54
N ASN A 302 42.31 56.65 19.49
CA ASN A 302 43.70 57.11 19.44
C ASN A 302 44.76 56.13 19.96
N ASP A 303 45.98 56.07 19.42
CA ASP A 303 46.70 56.66 18.30
C ASP A 303 48.11 56.06 18.47
N ASP A 304 48.85 55.93 17.37
CA ASP A 304 50.31 55.79 17.34
C ASP A 304 51.04 54.57 17.93
N GLY A 305 52.07 54.17 17.17
CA GLY A 305 53.36 53.77 17.73
C GLY A 305 53.62 52.27 17.78
N ILE A 306 54.24 51.68 16.76
CA ILE A 306 55.71 51.58 16.62
C ILE A 306 56.30 50.45 17.48
N GLU A 307 56.76 49.43 16.74
CA GLU A 307 58.01 48.66 16.88
C GLU A 307 58.34 47.86 18.15
N GLY A 308 58.94 46.70 17.85
CA GLY A 308 59.81 45.95 18.74
C GLY A 308 59.05 44.94 19.60
N ASP A 309 59.59 43.79 19.91
CA ASP A 309 60.92 43.25 19.72
C ASP A 309 60.82 41.79 20.17
N ASP A 310 61.55 40.95 19.44
CA ASP A 310 62.31 39.77 19.86
C ASP A 310 61.89 38.93 21.10
N GLY A 311 62.08 37.62 20.97
CA GLY A 311 62.11 36.73 22.13
C GLY A 311 61.63 35.31 21.90
N THR A 312 62.27 34.59 20.98
CA THR A 312 62.87 33.26 21.20
C THR A 312 62.28 32.40 22.33
N THR A 313 61.76 31.20 22.00
CA THR A 313 62.33 29.91 22.45
C THR A 313 61.55 28.71 21.89
N GLU A 314 62.21 28.00 20.98
CA GLU A 314 62.19 26.53 20.86
C GLU A 314 62.54 25.87 22.22
N PRO A 315 62.10 24.62 22.54
CA PRO A 315 62.53 23.45 21.76
C PRO A 315 61.56 22.27 21.64
N SER A 316 61.75 21.57 20.51
CA SER A 316 61.84 20.11 20.37
C SER A 316 60.96 19.21 21.25
N SER A 317 60.08 18.43 20.62
CA SER A 317 60.15 16.97 20.76
C SER A 317 59.52 16.24 19.58
N LYS A 318 60.17 15.14 19.24
CA LYS A 318 60.04 14.30 18.06
C LYS A 318 59.48 12.95 18.50
N GLY A 319 58.59 12.37 17.69
CA GLY A 319 58.15 10.98 17.77
C GLY A 319 56.68 10.91 17.34
N GLY A 320 56.30 10.35 16.19
CA GLY A 320 56.87 9.20 15.52
C GLY A 320 55.94 8.01 15.75
N ARG A 321 54.86 7.93 14.97
CA ARG A 321 54.19 6.75 14.43
C ARG A 321 52.96 7.18 13.66
#